data_AF-A0A9K3D209-F1
#
_entry.id   AF-A0A9K3D209-F1
#
_cell.length_a   1.000
_cell.length_b   1.000
_cell.length_c   1.000
_cell.angle_alpha   90.00
_cell.angle_beta   90.00
_cell.angle_gamma   90.00
#
_symmetry.space_group_name_H-M   'P 1'
#
loop_
_entity.id
_entity.type
_entity.pdbx_description
1 polymer ?
#
loop_
_entity_poly.entity_id
_entity_poly.type
_entity_poly.pdbx_seq_one_letter_code
_entity_poly.pdbx_strand_id
1 'polypeptide(L)'
;MSHDNNDEARTFWPSQPVPQEPVSASSDGKDKEAGPVTALRKPQRKDPYPLPEGLEWCIVDPHDAKQLEEVEQLLMHNYVEDDDNLF
;
A
#
# COMPACT_ATOMS: atom_id res chain seq x y z
N MET A 1 7.62 -3.62 -23.77
CA MET A 1 7.27 -2.19 -23.79
C MET A 1 7.81 -1.57 -22.52
N SER A 2 8.53 -0.45 -22.62
CA SER A 2 8.95 0.31 -21.44
C SER A 2 7.70 0.97 -20.88
N HIS A 3 7.24 0.55 -19.71
CA HIS A 3 6.21 1.28 -18.97
C HIS A 3 6.78 2.67 -18.65
N ASP A 4 6.28 3.64 -19.41
CA ASP A 4 6.48 5.06 -19.20
C ASP A 4 5.99 5.36 -17.78
N ASN A 5 6.94 5.54 -16.86
CA ASN A 5 6.64 6.01 -15.51
C ASN A 5 6.18 7.45 -15.66
N ASN A 6 4.88 7.62 -15.94
CA ASN A 6 4.21 8.91 -15.95
C ASN A 6 4.64 9.67 -14.69
N ASP A 7 5.32 10.80 -14.89
CA ASP A 7 5.75 11.79 -13.89
C ASP A 7 4.54 12.51 -13.26
N GLU A 8 3.46 11.77 -12.95
CA GLU A 8 2.50 12.25 -11.97
C GLU A 8 3.21 12.28 -10.63
N ALA A 9 3.48 13.51 -10.15
CA ALA A 9 4.13 13.75 -8.88
C ALA A 9 3.49 12.85 -7.82
N ARG A 10 4.26 11.86 -7.34
CA ARG A 10 3.83 10.96 -6.26
C ARG A 10 3.54 11.83 -5.04
N THR A 11 2.28 12.19 -4.78
CA THR A 11 1.93 13.06 -3.63
C THR A 11 1.79 12.25 -2.35
N PHE A 12 1.43 10.98 -2.47
CA PHE A 12 1.26 10.06 -1.35
C PHE A 12 2.60 9.59 -0.77
N TRP A 13 3.47 8.99 -1.60
CA TRP A 13 4.71 8.34 -1.13
C TRP A 13 5.71 9.25 -0.39
N PRO A 14 5.90 10.54 -0.76
CA PRO A 14 6.75 11.47 -0.01
C PRO A 14 6.25 11.79 1.40
N SER A 15 4.97 11.55 1.69
CA SER A 15 4.42 11.69 3.05
C SER A 15 4.69 10.47 3.94
N GLN A 16 5.10 9.34 3.36
CA GLN A 16 5.27 8.08 4.05
C GLN A 16 6.72 7.91 4.54
N PRO A 17 6.94 7.24 5.69
CA PRO A 17 8.27 6.96 6.22
C PRO A 17 8.94 5.80 5.49
N VAL A 18 9.06 5.90 4.17
CA VAL A 18 9.73 4.92 3.30
C VAL A 18 10.94 5.55 2.60
N PRO A 19 11.94 4.75 2.17
CA PRO A 19 12.99 5.23 1.29
C PRO A 19 12.37 5.79 0.01
N GLN A 20 12.64 7.06 -0.29
CA GLN A 20 12.05 7.75 -1.46
C GLN A 20 12.81 7.42 -2.75
N GLU A 21 14.10 7.13 -2.64
CA GLU A 21 14.96 6.77 -3.75
C GLU A 21 15.34 5.29 -3.66
N PRO A 22 15.46 4.60 -4.81
CA PRO A 22 15.94 3.22 -4.84
C PRO A 22 17.33 3.17 -4.19
N VAL A 23 17.48 2.25 -3.25
CA VAL A 23 18.77 1.98 -2.63
C VAL A 23 19.59 1.22 -3.66
N SER A 24 20.53 1.87 -4.35
CA SER A 24 21.44 1.16 -5.22
C SER A 24 22.23 0.15 -4.38
N ALA A 25 22.17 -1.12 -4.77
CA ALA A 25 22.99 -2.19 -4.22
C ALA A 25 24.46 -2.04 -4.68
N SER A 26 24.99 -0.81 -4.66
CA SER A 26 26.37 -0.52 -4.98
C SER A 26 27.24 -0.85 -3.77
N SER A 27 28.22 -1.69 -4.06
CA SER A 27 29.21 -2.33 -3.20
C SER A 27 30.19 -1.37 -2.50
N ASP A 28 29.67 -0.37 -1.78
CA ASP A 28 30.48 0.52 -0.94
C ASP A 28 29.91 0.58 0.48
N GLY A 29 29.92 -0.58 1.16
CA GLY A 29 30.16 -0.80 2.59
C GLY A 29 29.52 0.10 3.67
N LYS A 30 28.61 1.00 3.31
CA LYS A 30 27.75 1.75 4.21
C LYS A 30 26.37 1.13 4.09
N ASP A 31 26.28 -0.11 4.55
CA ASP A 31 25.01 -0.73 4.84
C ASP A 31 24.21 0.27 5.67
N LYS A 32 23.13 0.76 5.08
CA LYS A 32 22.15 1.61 5.77
C LYS A 32 21.74 0.80 6.99
N GLU A 33 22.16 1.26 8.16
CA GLU A 33 21.93 0.57 9.43
C GLU A 33 20.46 0.14 9.51
N ALA A 34 20.23 -1.16 9.73
CA ALA A 34 18.89 -1.70 9.82
C ALA A 34 18.18 -1.07 11.02
N GLY A 35 17.19 -0.23 10.75
CA GLY A 35 16.50 0.53 11.78
C GLY A 35 15.27 1.27 11.26
N PRO A 36 14.49 1.89 12.16
CA PRO A 36 13.33 2.67 11.78
C PRO A 36 13.71 3.84 10.85
N VAL A 37 12.97 4.02 9.75
CA VAL A 37 13.16 5.16 8.82
C VAL A 37 12.83 6.49 9.50
N THR A 38 11.99 6.48 10.53
CA THR A 38 11.66 7.63 11.37
C THR A 38 11.60 7.19 12.83
N ALA A 39 11.93 8.10 13.75
CA ALA A 39 11.80 7.84 15.19
C ALA A 39 10.39 7.33 15.54
N LEU A 40 10.31 6.35 16.43
CA LEU A 40 9.05 5.79 16.94
C LEU A 40 8.19 6.92 17.53
N ARG A 41 7.18 7.37 16.80
CA ARG A 41 6.16 8.28 17.33
C ARG A 41 5.19 7.48 18.19
N LYS A 42 4.80 8.03 19.33
CA LYS A 42 3.67 7.49 20.11
C LYS A 42 2.42 7.55 19.21
N PRO A 43 1.64 6.47 19.09
CA PRO A 43 0.44 6.52 18.28
C PRO A 43 -0.54 7.43 19.01
N GLN A 44 -1.27 8.30 18.35
CA GLN A 44 -2.69 8.36 18.66
C GLN A 44 -3.45 9.22 17.66
N ARG A 45 -4.06 8.52 16.70
CA ARG A 45 -5.35 8.91 16.21
C ARG A 45 -6.35 7.91 16.77
N LYS A 46 -7.37 8.39 17.49
CA LYS A 46 -8.37 7.51 18.11
C LYS A 46 -9.50 7.17 17.13
N ASP A 47 -9.79 8.08 16.20
CA ASP A 47 -10.89 7.95 15.25
C ASP A 47 -10.41 7.39 13.88
N PRO A 48 -11.23 6.60 13.16
CA PRO A 48 -10.92 6.09 11.82
C PRO A 48 -10.71 7.18 10.78
N TYR A 49 -9.91 6.92 9.73
CA TYR A 49 -9.68 7.85 8.61
C TYR A 49 -11.00 8.33 7.99
N PRO A 50 -11.17 9.64 7.69
CA PRO A 50 -12.38 10.10 7.05
C PRO A 50 -12.50 9.42 5.68
N LEU A 51 -13.70 8.91 5.38
CA LEU A 51 -14.04 8.35 4.08
C LEU A 51 -14.83 9.37 3.26
N PRO A 52 -14.86 9.23 1.92
CA PRO A 52 -15.84 9.92 1.08
C PRO A 52 -17.28 9.71 1.56
N GLU A 53 -18.16 10.65 1.22
CA GLU A 53 -19.57 10.57 1.55
C GLU A 53 -20.23 9.31 0.95
N GLY A 54 -21.08 8.65 1.72
CA GLY A 54 -21.76 7.42 1.31
C GLY A 54 -20.96 6.14 1.54
N LEU A 55 -19.74 6.21 2.06
CA LEU A 55 -18.93 5.05 2.45
C LEU A 55 -18.81 4.95 3.97
N GLU A 56 -18.69 3.71 4.44
CA GLU A 56 -18.46 3.40 5.85
C GLU A 56 -17.33 2.39 6.01
N TRP A 57 -16.66 2.43 7.16
CA TRP A 57 -15.68 1.42 7.51
C TRP A 57 -16.39 0.11 7.86
N CYS A 58 -15.96 -0.99 7.25
CA CYS A 58 -16.41 -2.34 7.56
C CYS A 58 -15.24 -3.17 8.09
N ILE A 59 -15.49 -4.01 9.10
CA ILE A 59 -14.54 -5.01 9.59
C ILE A 59 -15.01 -6.37 9.07
N VAL A 60 -14.16 -7.03 8.28
CA VAL A 60 -14.44 -8.36 7.72
C VAL A 60 -13.97 -9.44 8.69
N ASP A 61 -14.84 -10.39 9.04
CA ASP A 61 -14.47 -11.63 9.71
C ASP A 61 -14.16 -12.73 8.69
N PRO A 62 -12.90 -13.19 8.54
CA PRO A 62 -12.54 -14.23 7.58
C PRO A 62 -13.07 -15.62 7.94
N HIS A 63 -13.66 -15.81 9.13
CA HIS A 63 -14.28 -17.08 9.52
C HIS A 63 -15.79 -17.11 9.26
N ASP A 64 -16.40 -15.98 8.91
CA ASP A 64 -17.76 -15.92 8.40
C ASP A 64 -17.73 -16.22 6.89
N ALA A 65 -18.29 -17.37 6.52
CA ALA A 65 -18.30 -17.84 5.14
C ALA A 65 -18.91 -16.84 4.15
N LYS A 66 -19.93 -16.08 4.57
CA LYS A 66 -20.58 -15.09 3.71
C LYS A 66 -19.68 -13.89 3.46
N GLN A 67 -19.06 -13.35 4.51
CA GLN A 67 -18.15 -12.21 4.38
C GLN A 67 -16.90 -12.59 3.59
N LEU A 68 -16.42 -13.82 3.75
CA LEU A 68 -15.30 -14.34 2.96
C LEU A 68 -15.65 -14.43 1.47
N GLU A 69 -16.85 -14.91 1.13
CA GLU A 69 -17.35 -14.95 -0.25
C GLU A 69 -17.43 -13.54 -0.86
N GLU A 70 -17.89 -12.54 -0.10
CA GLU A 70 -17.94 -11.14 -0.57
C GLU A 70 -16.53 -10.60 -0.89
N VAL A 71 -15.52 -10.91 -0.06
CA VAL A 71 -14.12 -10.53 -0.32
C VAL A 71 -13.53 -11.31 -1.49
N GLU A 72 -13.83 -12.61 -1.62
CA GLU A 72 -13.39 -13.42 -2.75
C GLU A 72 -13.90 -12.82 -4.07
N GLN A 73 -15.19 -12.50 -4.15
CA GLN A 73 -15.77 -11.87 -5.34
C GLN A 73 -15.15 -10.51 -5.63
N LEU A 74 -14.91 -9.68 -4.61
CA LEU A 74 -14.25 -8.39 -4.77
C LEU A 74 -12.85 -8.55 -5.38
N LEU A 75 -12.04 -9.47 -4.84
CA LEU A 75 -10.67 -9.70 -5.32
C LEU A 75 -10.67 -10.35 -6.71
N MET A 76 -11.50 -11.36 -6.94
CA MET A 76 -11.59 -12.03 -8.24
C MET A 76 -11.89 -11.05 -9.39
N HIS A 77 -12.66 -9.99 -9.13
CA HIS A 77 -13.07 -9.04 -10.16
C HIS A 77 -12.24 -7.74 -10.21
N ASN A 78 -11.41 -7.43 -9.21
CA ASN A 78 -10.76 -6.11 -9.09
C ASN A 78 -9.32 -6.16 -8.59
N TYR A 79 -8.73 -7.35 -8.44
CA TYR A 79 -7.35 -7.48 -8.00
C TYR A 79 -6.38 -7.36 -9.18
N VAL A 80 -5.10 -7.65 -8.94
CA VAL A 80 -4.02 -7.47 -9.91
C VAL A 80 -4.28 -8.29 -11.17
N GLU A 81 -4.33 -7.59 -12.30
CA GLU A 81 -4.30 -8.17 -13.65
C GLU A 81 -2.85 -8.18 -14.16
N ASP A 82 -2.54 -9.06 -15.11
CA ASP A 82 -1.29 -8.96 -15.85
C ASP A 82 -1.27 -7.75 -16.79
N ASP A 83 -0.09 -7.35 -17.26
CA ASP A 83 0.08 -6.15 -18.10
C ASP A 83 -0.77 -6.19 -19.40
N ASP A 84 -1.12 -7.39 -19.88
CA ASP A 84 -1.93 -7.61 -21.08
C ASP A 84 -3.44 -7.83 -20.77
N ASN A 85 -3.86 -7.77 -19.50
CA ASN A 85 -5.22 -8.00 -19.01
C ASN A 85 -5.85 -9.31 -19.51
N LEU A 86 -5.05 -10.37 -19.59
CA LEU A 86 -5.48 -11.71 -19.97
C LEU A 86 -5.82 -12.57 -18.74
N PHE A 87 -5.28 -12.23 -17.57
CA PHE A 87 -5.41 -13.01 -16.33
C PHE A 87 -5.62 -12.14 -15.09
#